data_AF-A0A843GMP1-F1
#
_entry.id   AF-A0A843GMP1-F1
#
_cell.length_a   1.000
_cell.length_b   1.000
_cell.length_c   1.000
_cell.angle_alpha   90.00
_cell.angle_beta   90.00
_cell.angle_gamma   90.00
#
_symmetry.space_group_name_H-M   'P 1'
#
loop_
_entity.id
_entity.type
_entity.pdbx_description
1 polymer ?
#
loop_
_entity_poly.entity_id
_entity_poly.type
_entity_poly.pdbx_seq_one_letter_code
_entity_poly.pdbx_strand_id
1 'polypeptide(L)' 'ISGDTIFSNGGVGRMDIGGDPNDMKESLMRLKELDVEYLLPGHGPWVNNGNQHVEMSCMMMGIR' A
#
# COMPACT_ATOMS: atom_id res chain seq x y z
N ILE A 1 -1.54 6.69 -8.26
CA ILE A 1 -0.98 5.47 -8.90
C ILE A 1 0.03 4.90 -7.94
N SER A 2 -0.09 3.62 -7.57
CA SER A 2 0.77 2.99 -6.55
C SER A 2 1.76 1.97 -7.11
N GLY A 3 1.61 1.53 -8.37
CA GLY A 3 2.43 0.46 -8.93
C GLY A 3 2.36 -0.79 -8.04
N ASP A 4 3.51 -1.37 -7.72
CA ASP A 4 3.61 -2.57 -6.89
C ASP A 4 3.81 -2.27 -5.40
N THR A 5 3.55 -1.04 -4.93
CA THR A 5 3.66 -0.74 -3.49
C THR A 5 2.42 -1.20 -2.72
N ILE A 6 1.23 -0.72 -3.10
CA ILE A 6 -0.06 -1.05 -2.47
C ILE A 6 -1.02 -1.56 -3.54
N PHE A 7 -1.69 -2.66 -3.23
CA PHE A 7 -2.78 -3.26 -4.00
C PHE A 7 -4.13 -3.06 -3.33
N SER A 8 -5.22 -3.28 -4.08
CA SER A 8 -6.56 -3.35 -3.51
C SER A 8 -6.64 -4.44 -2.41
N ASN A 9 -7.58 -4.27 -1.48
CA ASN A 9 -7.78 -5.11 -0.29
C ASN A 9 -6.58 -5.20 0.66
N GLY A 10 -5.68 -4.22 0.67
CA GLY A 10 -4.59 -4.11 1.65
C GLY A 10 -3.32 -4.87 1.26
N GLY A 11 -3.31 -5.59 0.15
CA GLY A 11 -2.10 -6.27 -0.33
C GLY A 11 -0.96 -5.29 -0.60
N VAL A 12 0.27 -5.77 -0.53
CA VAL A 12 1.49 -5.02 -0.88
C VAL A 12 2.36 -5.82 -1.83
N GLY A 13 3.26 -5.14 -2.53
CA GLY A 13 4.25 -5.82 -3.37
C GLY A 13 5.14 -6.78 -2.60
N ARG A 14 5.64 -7.78 -3.32
CA ARG A 14 6.66 -8.69 -2.79
C ARG A 14 7.95 -7.94 -2.48
N MET A 15 8.68 -8.40 -1.48
CA MET A 15 9.94 -7.80 -1.02
C MET A 15 11.13 -8.76 -1.13
N ASP A 16 10.89 -10.03 -1.45
CA ASP A 16 11.92 -11.08 -1.52
C ASP A 16 12.85 -10.99 -2.75
N ILE A 17 12.65 -10.00 -3.63
CA ILE A 17 13.51 -9.70 -4.77
C ILE A 17 13.98 -8.24 -4.68
N GLY A 18 15.00 -7.99 -3.85
CA GLY A 18 15.63 -6.68 -3.72
C GLY A 18 14.82 -5.63 -2.96
N GLY A 19 13.77 -6.02 -2.24
CA GLY A 19 13.03 -5.16 -1.32
C GLY A 19 13.37 -5.45 0.15
N ASP A 20 12.92 -4.58 1.05
CA ASP A 20 13.05 -4.74 2.50
C ASP A 20 11.71 -4.48 3.20
N PRO A 21 11.30 -5.34 4.17
CA PRO A 21 10.06 -5.12 4.93
C PRO A 21 10.01 -3.84 5.76
N ASN A 22 11.13 -3.33 6.26
CA ASN A 22 11.17 -2.08 7.02
C ASN A 22 11.00 -0.88 6.08
N ASP A 23 11.67 -0.89 4.93
CA ASP A 23 11.51 0.16 3.91
C ASP A 23 10.06 0.21 3.40
N MET A 24 9.42 -0.95 3.22
CA MET A 24 7.99 -1.02 2.88
C MET A 24 7.13 -0.38 3.98
N LYS A 25 7.40 -0.67 5.27
CA LYS A 25 6.65 -0.05 6.37
C LYS A 25 6.83 1.45 6.43
N GLU A 26 8.05 1.95 6.23
CA GLU A 26 8.33 3.38 6.16
C GLU A 26 7.58 4.04 5.00
N SER A 27 7.58 3.40 3.84
CA SER A 27 6.83 3.86 2.67
C SER A 27 5.32 3.93 2.95
N LEU A 28 4.75 2.91 3.60
CA LEU A 28 3.34 2.89 3.97
C LEU A 28 2.99 3.99 4.99
N MET A 29 3.86 4.25 5.97
CA MET A 29 3.63 5.35 6.93
C MET A 29 3.57 6.70 6.23
N ARG A 30 4.46 6.94 5.25
CA ARG A 30 4.43 8.17 4.44
C ARG A 30 3.20 8.25 3.54
N LEU A 31 2.76 7.13 2.97
CA LEU A 31 1.55 7.08 2.13
C LEU A 31 0.27 7.30 2.94
N LYS A 32 0.23 6.88 4.21
CA LYS A 32 -0.90 7.10 5.14
C LYS A 32 -1.16 8.59 5.42
N GLU A 33 -0.18 9.46 5.20
CA GLU A 33 -0.32 10.92 5.38
C GLU A 33 -0.99 11.61 4.17
N LEU A 34 -1.15 10.91 3.05
CA LEU A 34 -1.77 11.47 1.85
C LEU A 34 -3.28 11.28 1.88
N ASP A 35 -4.02 12.24 1.33
CA ASP A 35 -5.44 12.04 1.01
C ASP A 35 -5.58 11.33 -0.33
N VAL A 36 -5.82 10.03 -0.28
CA VAL A 36 -5.92 9.13 -1.43
C VAL A 36 -7.38 8.78 -1.71
N GLU A 37 -8.01 9.51 -2.62
CA GLU A 37 -9.35 9.16 -3.13
C GLU A 37 -9.28 7.90 -4.00
N TYR A 38 -8.40 7.87 -5.00
CA TYR A 38 -8.25 6.76 -5.94
C TYR A 38 -6.93 6.02 -5.76
N LEU A 39 -7.01 4.70 -5.63
CA LEU A 39 -5.84 3.82 -5.67
C LEU A 39 -5.82 3.06 -6.99
N LEU A 40 -4.74 3.26 -7.76
CA LEU A 40 -4.52 2.71 -9.09
C LEU A 40 -3.26 1.82 -9.04
N PRO A 41 -3.39 0.54 -8.66
CA PRO A 41 -2.26 -0.38 -8.52
C PRO A 41 -1.72 -0.89 -9.86
N GLY A 42 -0.50 -1.43 -9.84
CA GLY A 42 0.11 -2.10 -10.98
C GLY A 42 -0.56 -3.44 -11.33
N HIS A 43 -1.17 -4.08 -10.33
CA HIS A 43 -1.89 -5.35 -10.47
C HIS A 43 -3.23 -5.33 -9.73
N GLY A 44 -4.21 -6.09 -10.26
CA GLY A 44 -5.54 -6.19 -9.68
C GLY A 44 -6.44 -4.98 -9.98
N PRO A 45 -7.62 -4.91 -9.35
CA PRO A 45 -8.57 -3.83 -9.57
C PRO A 45 -8.14 -2.51 -8.92
N TRP A 46 -8.56 -1.40 -9.51
CA TRP A 46 -8.50 -0.08 -8.87
C TRP A 46 -9.70 0.15 -7.95
N VAL A 47 -9.60 1.13 -7.06
CA VAL A 47 -10.64 1.47 -6.08
C VAL A 47 -10.75 3.00 -5.88
N ASN A 48 -11.93 3.49 -5.49
CA ASN A 48 -12.25 4.92 -5.26
C ASN A 48 -12.36 5.31 -3.77
N ASN A 49 -11.85 4.45 -2.88
CA ASN A 49 -11.77 4.63 -1.44
C ASN A 49 -10.32 4.39 -0.96
N GLY A 50 -9.35 4.98 -1.67
CA GLY A 50 -7.92 4.67 -1.53
C GLY A 50 -7.38 4.73 -0.10
N ASN A 51 -7.79 5.72 0.69
CA ASN A 51 -7.44 5.85 2.11
C ASN A 51 -7.69 4.56 2.90
N GLN A 52 -8.85 3.91 2.70
CA GLN A 52 -9.17 2.65 3.39
C GLN A 52 -8.20 1.53 3.00
N HIS A 53 -7.76 1.50 1.74
CA HIS A 53 -6.83 0.48 1.26
C HIS A 53 -5.40 0.72 1.75
N VAL A 54 -4.98 1.98 1.89
CA VAL A 54 -3.72 2.34 2.54
C VAL A 54 -3.71 1.92 4.02
N GLU A 55 -4.81 2.16 4.73
CA GLU A 55 -4.96 1.70 6.13
C GLU A 55 -4.95 0.17 6.23
N MET A 56 -5.64 -0.53 5.35
CA MET A 56 -5.61 -2.01 5.29
C MET A 56 -4.18 -2.53 5.08
N SER A 57 -3.39 -1.92 4.21
CA SER A 57 -1.98 -2.29 4.02
C SER A 57 -1.14 -2.05 5.26
N CYS A 58 -1.36 -0.93 5.96
CA CYS A 58 -0.69 -0.68 7.24
C CYS A 58 -1.02 -1.79 8.26
N MET A 59 -2.30 -2.16 8.39
CA MET A 59 -2.74 -3.22 9.29
C MET A 59 -2.11 -4.58 8.94
N MET A 60 -2.08 -4.95 7.66
CA MET A 60 -1.46 -6.20 7.20
C MET A 60 0.04 -6.26 7.45
N MET A 61 0.73 -5.11 7.38
CA MET A 61 2.16 -5.00 7.68
C MET A 61 2.45 -4.81 9.18
N GLY A 62 1.43 -4.84 10.05
CA GLY A 62 1.58 -4.69 11.49
C GLY A 62 2.02 -3.30 11.93
N ILE A 63 1.70 -2.27 11.14
CA ILE A 63 1.90 -0.86 11.47
C ILE A 63 0.69 -0.41 12.30
N ARG A 64 0.94 0.18 13.46
CA ARG A 64 -0.10 0.71 14.36
C ARG A 64 -0.48 2.13 13.97
#